data_AF-R7T6N3-F1
#
_entry.id   AF-R7T6N3-F1
#
_cell.length_a   1.000
_cell.length_b   1.000
_cell.length_c   1.000
_cell.angle_alpha   90.00
_cell.angle_beta   90.00
_cell.angle_gamma   90.00
#
_symmetry.space_group_name_H-M   'P 1'
#
loop_
_entity.id
_entity.type
_entity.pdbx_description
1 polymer ?
#
loop_
_entity_poly.entity_id
_entity_poly.type
_entity_poly.pdbx_seq_one_letter_code
_entity_poly.pdbx_strand_id
1 'polypeptide(L)' 'HDGMAFSTEDTDNDLHRRHCAQENKGGWWFNSCFSSHLNGVYHTGWYTTPAHSPFSDGIVWYT' A
#
# COMPACT_ATOMS: atom_id res chain seq x y z
N HIS A 1 -3.81 -8.98 6.03
CA HIS A 1 -3.05 -9.65 4.94
C HIS A 1 -3.35 -11.13 4.94
N ASP A 2 -3.35 -11.79 6.10
CA ASP A 2 -3.75 -13.20 6.17
C ASP A 2 -5.12 -13.44 5.51
N GLY A 3 -5.19 -14.47 4.66
CA GLY A 3 -6.37 -14.81 3.85
C GLY A 3 -6.75 -13.83 2.74
N MET A 4 -6.02 -12.74 2.52
CA MET A 4 -6.35 -11.77 1.47
C MET A 4 -5.90 -12.26 0.10
N ALA A 5 -6.71 -11.95 -0.92
CA ALA A 5 -6.31 -12.07 -2.31
C ALA A 5 -5.30 -10.97 -2.67
N PHE A 6 -4.50 -11.23 -3.70
CA PHE A 6 -3.53 -10.26 -4.20
C PHE A 6 -4.24 -9.26 -5.13
N SER A 7 -4.11 -7.96 -4.85
CA SER A 7 -4.62 -6.89 -5.74
C SER A 7 -3.46 -6.17 -6.41
N THR A 8 -3.70 -5.69 -7.62
CA THR A 8 -2.76 -4.92 -8.45
C THR A 8 -3.47 -3.68 -9.00
N GLU A 9 -2.74 -2.75 -9.63
CA GLU A 9 -3.34 -1.52 -10.17
C GLU A 9 -4.46 -1.78 -11.20
N ASP A 10 -4.41 -2.91 -11.89
CA ASP A 10 -5.34 -3.34 -12.92
C ASP A 10 -6.41 -4.32 -12.40
N THR A 11 -6.24 -4.89 -11.20
CA THR A 11 -7.15 -5.89 -10.62
C THR A 11 -7.40 -5.61 -9.14
N ASP A 12 -8.62 -5.19 -8.82
CA ASP A 12 -9.05 -4.93 -7.45
C ASP A 12 -9.64 -6.18 -6.78
N ASN A 13 -8.89 -6.77 -5.85
CA ASN A 13 -9.34 -7.87 -5.00
C ASN A 13 -9.34 -7.49 -3.51
N ASP A 14 -9.26 -6.20 -3.19
CA ASP A 14 -9.26 -5.75 -1.80
C ASP A 14 -10.70 -5.66 -1.24
N LEU A 15 -10.82 -5.46 0.08
CA LEU A 15 -12.14 -5.41 0.75
C LEU A 15 -12.55 -3.98 1.07
N HIS A 16 -11.92 -2.99 0.43
CA HIS A 16 -12.19 -1.58 0.63
C HIS A 16 -13.08 -1.04 -0.50
N ARG A 17 -13.75 0.10 -0.27
CA ARG A 17 -14.52 0.80 -1.33
C ARG A 17 -13.63 1.54 -2.34
N ARG A 18 -12.35 1.66 -2.03
CA ARG A 18 -11.34 2.40 -2.79
C ARG A 18 -10.34 1.37 -3.27
N HIS A 19 -9.72 1.62 -4.42
CA HIS A 19 -8.77 0.68 -4.99
C HIS A 19 -7.38 0.90 -4.36
N CYS A 20 -7.03 0.11 -3.35
CA CYS A 20 -5.82 0.32 -2.56
C CYS A 20 -4.54 0.11 -3.38
N ALA A 21 -4.53 -0.85 -4.30
CA ALA A 21 -3.37 -1.08 -5.15
C ALA A 21 -3.08 0.13 -6.07
N GLN A 22 -4.14 0.79 -6.57
CA GLN A 22 -4.02 2.00 -7.37
C GLN A 22 -3.57 3.21 -6.54
N GLU A 23 -4.16 3.42 -5.36
CA GLU A 23 -3.82 4.57 -4.50
C GLU A 23 -2.40 4.49 -3.94
N ASN A 24 -1.93 3.29 -3.64
CA ASN A 24 -0.66 3.06 -2.95
C ASN A 24 0.44 2.52 -3.87
N LYS A 25 0.18 2.51 -5.18
CA LYS A 25 1.14 2.25 -6.27
C LYS A 25 1.95 0.97 -6.07
N GLY A 26 1.26 -0.14 -5.88
CA GLY A 26 1.91 -1.44 -5.70
C GLY A 26 0.93 -2.58 -5.64
N GLY A 27 1.41 -3.79 -5.96
CA GLY A 27 0.64 -5.02 -5.81
C GLY A 27 0.84 -5.60 -4.42
N TRP A 28 -0.25 -5.94 -3.73
CA TRP A 28 -0.17 -6.48 -2.37
C TRP A 28 -1.43 -7.26 -1.98
N TRP A 29 -1.32 -7.99 -0.87
CA TRP A 29 -2.45 -8.63 -0.20
C TRP A 29 -3.23 -7.62 0.64
N PHE A 30 -3.87 -6.67 -0.04
CA PHE A 30 -4.64 -5.59 0.59
C PHE A 30 -5.95 -6.10 1.22
N ASN A 31 -6.36 -5.49 2.34
CA ASN A 31 -7.67 -5.65 2.96
C ASN A 31 -8.40 -4.30 2.93
N SER A 32 -8.59 -3.65 4.07
CA SER A 32 -8.85 -2.21 4.17
C SER A 32 -7.55 -1.45 3.93
N CYS A 33 -7.01 -1.58 2.72
CA CYS A 33 -5.63 -1.27 2.34
C CYS A 33 -4.62 -2.08 3.13
N PHE A 34 -3.76 -1.48 3.97
CA PHE A 34 -2.65 -2.21 4.57
C PHE A 34 -2.17 -1.61 5.90
N SER A 35 -1.65 -2.48 6.76
CA SER A 35 -0.78 -2.16 7.90
C SER A 35 0.71 -2.44 7.63
N SER A 36 1.01 -3.03 6.48
CA SER A 36 2.36 -3.16 5.94
C SER A 36 2.30 -3.31 4.44
N HIS A 37 3.23 -2.69 3.73
CA HIS A 37 3.29 -2.74 2.27
C HIS A 37 4.76 -2.78 1.87
N LEU A 38 5.28 -3.97 1.60
CA LEU A 38 6.70 -4.14 1.25
C LEU A 38 6.97 -3.89 -0.25
N ASN A 39 5.90 -3.82 -1.04
CA ASN A 39 5.94 -3.56 -2.48
C ASN A 39 5.65 -2.08 -2.82
N GLY A 40 5.70 -1.20 -1.82
CA GLY A 40 5.50 0.24 -2.02
C GLY A 40 6.67 0.93 -2.72
N VAL A 41 6.44 2.19 -3.07
CA VAL A 41 7.44 3.10 -3.63
C VAL A 41 8.61 3.25 -2.65
N TYR A 42 9.82 3.03 -3.18
CA TYR A 42 11.04 3.29 -2.42
C TYR A 42 11.32 4.79 -2.36
N HIS A 43 10.94 5.42 -1.24
CA HIS A 43 11.26 6.81 -0.96
C HIS A 43 12.63 6.93 -0.31
N THR A 44 13.49 7.78 -0.86
CA THR A 44 14.79 8.07 -0.26
C THR A 44 14.61 9.02 0.94
N GLY A 45 15.20 8.67 2.09
CA GLY A 45 15.06 9.45 3.32
C GLY A 45 13.93 8.96 4.24
N TRP A 46 13.57 9.76 5.25
CA TRP A 46 12.56 9.37 6.23
C TRP A 46 11.14 9.54 5.67
N TYR A 47 10.51 8.41 5.36
CA TYR A 47 9.14 8.33 4.84
C TYR A 47 8.10 9.02 5.74
N THR A 48 8.33 9.10 7.05
CA THR A 48 7.38 9.71 8.00
C THR A 48 7.26 11.25 7.90
N THR A 49 8.07 11.89 7.07
CA THR A 49 8.01 13.34 6.89
C THR A 49 6.97 13.72 5.82
N PRO A 50 6.08 14.70 6.07
CA PRO A 50 5.08 15.14 5.09
C PRO A 50 5.66 15.56 3.74
N ALA A 51 6.91 16.04 3.74
CA ALA A 51 7.64 16.41 2.53
C ALA A 51 7.99 15.20 1.64
N HIS A 52 8.12 14.01 2.21
CA HIS A 52 8.51 12.78 1.50
C HIS A 52 7.38 11.75 1.37
N SER A 53 6.23 11.95 2.03
CA SER A 53 5.07 11.04 1.97
C SER A 53 3.73 11.79 1.90
N PRO A 54 3.46 12.54 0.82
CA PRO A 54 2.11 13.06 0.59
C PRO A 54 1.08 11.93 0.37
N PHE A 55 1.53 10.73 0.00
CA PHE A 55 0.70 9.56 -0.27
C PHE A 55 1.15 8.37 0.60
N SER A 56 0.20 7.51 0.95
CA SER A 56 0.48 6.27 1.69
C SER A 56 1.11 5.18 0.79
N ASP A 57 1.96 5.55 -0.17
CA ASP A 57 2.47 4.64 -1.20
C ASP A 57 3.83 4.01 -0.87
N GLY A 58 4.41 4.28 0.30
CA GLY A 58 5.78 3.87 0.62
C GLY A 58 5.92 2.43 1.12
N ILE A 59 7.18 2.01 1.26
CA ILE A 59 7.56 0.76 1.93
C ILE A 59 7.39 0.93 3.44
N VAL A 60 6.35 0.34 4.01
CA VAL A 60 6.02 0.48 5.44
C VAL A 60 5.78 -0.84 6.13
N TRP A 61 6.09 -0.85 7.43
CA TRP A 61 5.84 -1.95 8.33
C TRP A 61 5.54 -1.41 9.73
N TYR A 62 4.28 -1.41 10.15
CA TYR A 62 3.87 -0.77 11.41
C TYR A 62 4.05 -1.65 12.66
N THR A 63 4.35 -2.95 12.53
CA THR A 63 4.42 -3.89 13.67
C THR A 63 5.46 -4.99 13.52
#